data_AF-A0A497MZQ8-F1
#
_entry.id   AF-A0A497MZQ8-F1
#
_cell.length_a   1.000
_cell.length_b   1.000
_cell.length_c   1.000
_cell.angle_alpha   90.00
_cell.angle_beta   90.00
_cell.angle_gamma   90.00
#
_symmetry.space_group_name_H-M   'P 1'
#
loop_
_entity.id
_entity.type
_entity.pdbx_description
1 polymer ?
#
loop_
_entity_poly.entity_id
_entity_poly.type
_entity_poly.pdbx_seq_one_letter_code
_entity_poly.pdbx_strand_id
1 'polypeptide(L)'
;MKVISAKELSERWKLEEDDIYRELLHVVDEFRDEIKRILINHDRKEIFVVDAIDIEIIGNNARRLTLSQLSQKFGVTTEQLRWVIQQLYVQQRIGDSIYRYYMENP
;
A
#
# COMPACT_ATOMS: atom_id res chain seq x y z
N MET A 1 4.51 -1.99 6.88
CA MET A 1 4.13 -1.73 5.48
C MET A 1 5.36 -1.26 4.74
N LYS A 2 5.53 -1.72 3.51
CA LYS A 2 6.57 -1.23 2.59
C LYS A 2 5.94 -0.88 1.24
N VAL A 3 6.49 0.11 0.57
CA VAL A 3 6.15 0.47 -0.81
C VAL A 3 7.40 0.39 -1.67
N ILE A 4 7.27 -0.15 -2.88
CA ILE A 4 8.29 -0.18 -3.92
C ILE A 4 7.71 0.56 -5.12
N SER A 5 8.29 1.70 -5.48
CA SER A 5 7.86 2.51 -6.63
C SER A 5 8.80 2.28 -7.81
N ALA A 6 8.25 1.89 -8.96
CA ALA A 6 9.04 1.77 -10.19
C ALA A 6 9.69 3.10 -10.57
N LYS A 7 8.99 4.22 -10.34
CA LYS A 7 9.51 5.57 -10.59
C LYS A 7 10.72 5.89 -9.71
N GLU A 8 10.64 5.63 -8.40
CA GLU A 8 11.76 5.88 -7.48
C GLU A 8 13.00 5.05 -7.87
N LEU A 9 12.81 3.78 -8.24
CA LEU A 9 13.90 2.92 -8.70
C LEU A 9 14.46 3.37 -10.06
N SER A 10 13.59 3.81 -10.97
CA SER A 10 13.98 4.35 -12.28
C SER A 10 14.88 5.56 -12.14
N GLU A 11 14.50 6.51 -11.29
CA GLU A 11 15.31 7.70 -11.00
C GLU A 11 16.64 7.34 -10.35
N ARG A 12 16.63 6.38 -9.40
CA ARG A 12 17.83 5.94 -8.68
C ARG A 12 18.83 5.19 -9.56
N TRP A 13 18.34 4.32 -10.45
CA TRP A 13 19.17 3.45 -11.28
C TRP A 13 19.38 3.97 -12.70
N LYS A 14 18.69 5.05 -13.08
CA LYS A 14 18.70 5.64 -14.43
C LYS A 14 18.31 4.63 -15.50
N LEU A 15 17.21 3.93 -15.26
CA LEU A 15 16.60 2.94 -16.16
C LEU A 15 15.17 3.35 -16.50
N GLU A 16 14.60 2.79 -17.56
CA GLU A 16 13.21 3.04 -17.95
C GLU A 16 12.23 2.49 -16.90
N GLU A 17 11.24 3.32 -16.50
CA GLU A 17 10.26 2.99 -15.46
C GLU A 17 9.42 1.77 -15.82
N ASP A 18 9.02 1.64 -17.09
CA ASP A 18 8.19 0.52 -17.56
C ASP A 18 8.94 -0.81 -17.50
N ASP A 19 10.25 -0.81 -17.78
CA ASP A 19 11.06 -2.01 -17.72
C ASP A 19 11.26 -2.46 -16.27
N ILE A 20 11.56 -1.52 -15.37
CA ILE A 20 11.59 -1.82 -13.92
C ILE A 20 10.25 -2.37 -13.46
N TYR A 21 9.14 -1.75 -13.89
CA TYR A 21 7.82 -2.18 -13.45
C TYR A 21 7.49 -3.61 -13.92
N ARG A 22 7.86 -3.96 -15.17
CA ARG A 22 7.71 -5.33 -15.67
C ARG A 22 8.51 -6.33 -14.84
N GLU A 23 9.77 -6.03 -14.55
CA GLU A 23 10.62 -6.89 -13.71
C GLU A 23 10.06 -7.04 -12.30
N LEU A 24 9.56 -5.95 -11.71
CA LEU A 24 8.90 -6.01 -10.41
C LEU A 24 7.66 -6.92 -10.42
N LEU A 25 6.85 -6.88 -11.49
CA LEU A 25 5.71 -7.79 -11.64
C LEU A 25 6.15 -9.25 -11.80
N HIS A 26 7.25 -9.52 -12.52
CA HIS A 26 7.84 -10.85 -12.61
C HIS A 26 8.25 -11.38 -11.24
N VAL A 27 8.96 -10.56 -10.45
CA VAL A 27 9.32 -10.91 -9.07
C VAL A 27 8.09 -11.22 -8.24
N VAL A 28 7.03 -10.39 -8.29
CA VAL A 28 5.80 -10.63 -7.53
C VAL A 28 5.13 -11.97 -7.91
N ASP A 29 5.14 -12.35 -9.19
CA ASP A 29 4.56 -13.63 -9.63
C ASP A 29 5.32 -14.85 -9.08
N GLU A 30 6.61 -14.71 -8.74
CA GLU A 30 7.37 -15.77 -8.09
C GLU A 30 6.93 -16.00 -6.62
N PHE A 31 6.38 -14.98 -5.96
CA PHE A 31 5.91 -15.05 -4.57
C PHE A 31 4.40 -15.35 -4.43
N ARG A 32 3.87 -16.25 -5.28
CA ARG A 32 2.43 -16.57 -5.37
C ARG A 32 1.73 -16.86 -4.04
N ASP A 33 2.41 -17.50 -3.09
CA ASP A 33 1.83 -17.83 -1.79
C ASP A 33 1.71 -16.62 -0.85
N GLU A 34 2.48 -15.55 -1.11
CA GLU A 34 2.45 -14.30 -0.36
C GLU A 34 1.52 -13.24 -0.97
N ILE A 35 0.84 -13.55 -2.08
CA ILE A 35 -0.06 -12.62 -2.81
C ILE A 35 -1.05 -11.91 -1.89
N LYS A 36 -1.54 -12.58 -0.83
CA LYS A 36 -2.49 -11.97 0.12
C LYS A 36 -1.93 -10.73 0.84
N ARG A 37 -0.61 -10.57 0.89
CA ARG A 37 0.07 -9.42 1.50
C ARG A 37 0.40 -8.34 0.49
N ILE A 38 0.32 -8.64 -0.80
CA ILE A 38 0.76 -7.74 -1.87
C ILE A 38 -0.44 -7.00 -2.45
N LEU A 39 -0.34 -5.68 -2.56
CA LEU A 39 -1.27 -4.84 -3.31
C LEU A 39 -0.50 -4.13 -4.42
N ILE A 40 -0.99 -4.21 -5.65
CA ILE A 40 -0.35 -3.60 -6.82
C ILE A 40 -1.19 -2.43 -7.31
N ASN A 41 -0.60 -1.23 -7.34
CA ASN A 41 -1.18 -0.07 -7.98
C ASN A 41 -0.60 0.05 -9.40
N HIS A 42 -1.36 -0.41 -10.39
CA HIS A 42 -0.93 -0.39 -11.79
C HIS A 42 -0.80 1.03 -12.35
N ASP A 43 -1.66 1.96 -11.92
CA ASP A 43 -1.67 3.34 -12.42
C ASP A 43 -0.40 4.11 -11.99
N ARG A 44 0.04 3.86 -10.75
CA ARG A 44 1.24 4.50 -10.16
C ARG A 44 2.49 3.63 -10.24
N LYS A 45 2.37 2.40 -10.75
CA LYS A 45 3.44 1.37 -10.78
C LYS A 45 4.11 1.18 -9.42
N GLU A 46 3.28 1.07 -8.39
CA GLU A 46 3.70 0.88 -7.00
C GLU A 46 3.26 -0.50 -6.51
N ILE A 47 4.14 -1.16 -5.74
CA ILE A 47 3.86 -2.43 -5.08
C ILE A 47 3.92 -2.20 -3.58
N PHE A 48 2.84 -2.56 -2.89
CA PHE A 48 2.73 -2.46 -1.45
C PHE A 48 2.79 -3.85 -0.82
N VAL A 49 3.66 -3.99 0.18
CA VAL A 49 3.69 -5.15 1.07
C VAL A 49 3.00 -4.76 2.36
N VAL A 50 1.84 -5.39 2.61
CA VAL A 50 0.93 -5.13 3.72
C VAL A 50 0.73 -6.41 4.52
N ASP A 51 1.45 -6.52 5.63
CA ASP A 51 1.38 -7.65 6.54
C ASP A 51 0.14 -7.58 7.45
N ALA A 52 -0.19 -8.68 8.12
CA ALA A 52 -1.31 -8.73 9.07
C ALA A 52 -1.20 -7.65 10.16
N ILE A 53 0.01 -7.42 10.68
CA ILE A 53 0.29 -6.40 11.70
C ILE A 53 -0.05 -4.98 11.19
N ASP A 54 0.17 -4.71 9.91
CA ASP A 54 -0.17 -3.40 9.33
C ASP A 54 -1.68 -3.18 9.33
N ILE A 55 -2.45 -4.21 8.99
CA ILE A 55 -3.92 -4.19 9.03
C ILE A 55 -4.42 -4.01 10.46
N GLU A 56 -3.83 -4.72 11.41
CA GLU A 56 -4.16 -4.56 12.83
C GLU A 56 -3.88 -3.15 13.32
N ILE A 57 -2.75 -2.55 12.92
CA ILE A 57 -2.44 -1.15 13.26
C ILE A 57 -3.50 -0.22 12.67
N ILE A 58 -3.88 -0.40 11.40
CA ILE A 58 -4.92 0.41 10.74
C ILE A 58 -6.27 0.24 11.47
N GLY A 59 -6.66 -0.99 11.78
CA GLY A 59 -7.97 -1.28 12.40
C GLY A 59 -8.06 -0.85 13.87
N ASN A 60 -7.08 -1.24 14.70
CA ASN A 60 -7.12 -1.01 16.15
C ASN A 60 -6.87 0.46 16.53
N ASN A 61 -6.30 1.25 15.62
CA ASN A 61 -6.07 2.68 15.82
C ASN A 61 -7.07 3.56 15.08
N ALA A 62 -8.09 2.99 14.44
CA ALA A 62 -9.22 3.77 13.96
C ALA A 62 -9.82 4.55 15.14
N ARG A 63 -10.04 5.86 14.95
CA ARG A 63 -10.46 6.84 15.97
C ARG A 63 -9.39 7.28 16.97
N ARG A 64 -8.16 6.78 16.87
CA ARG A 64 -7.01 7.20 17.70
C ARG A 64 -5.93 7.90 16.90
N LEU A 65 -5.69 7.43 15.68
CA LEU A 65 -4.70 8.02 14.78
C LEU A 65 -5.38 8.53 13.53
N THR A 66 -5.03 9.75 13.12
CA THR A 66 -5.44 10.32 11.83
C THR A 66 -4.71 9.62 10.67
N LEU A 67 -5.21 9.82 9.45
CA LEU A 67 -4.55 9.29 8.25
C LEU A 67 -3.10 9.81 8.12
N SER A 68 -2.85 11.08 8.47
CA SER A 68 -1.51 11.67 8.47
C SER A 68 -0.58 11.05 9.51
N GLN A 69 -1.08 10.66 10.69
CA GLN A 69 -0.25 10.02 11.71
C GLN A 69 0.12 8.59 11.32
N LEU A 70 -0.82 7.86 10.69
CA LEU A 70 -0.54 6.55 10.13
C LEU A 70 0.43 6.63 8.95
N SER A 71 0.27 7.60 8.06
CA SER A 71 1.16 7.75 6.91
C SER A 71 2.61 7.99 7.36
N GLN A 72 2.80 8.85 8.37
CA GLN A 72 4.10 9.04 9.03
C GLN A 72 4.62 7.75 9.68
N LYS A 73 3.77 7.00 10.38
CA LYS A 73 4.16 5.74 11.04
C LYS A 73 4.63 4.68 10.04
N PHE A 74 3.96 4.60 8.89
CA PHE A 74 4.29 3.64 7.83
C PHE A 74 5.38 4.13 6.87
N GLY A 75 5.77 5.40 6.94
CA GLY A 75 6.74 6.00 6.03
C GLY A 75 6.22 6.10 4.58
N VAL A 76 4.91 6.27 4.41
CA VAL A 76 4.25 6.42 3.10
C VAL A 76 3.53 7.77 3.03
N THR A 77 3.20 8.20 1.83
CA THR A 77 2.36 9.40 1.66
C THR A 77 0.92 9.12 2.08
N THR A 78 0.19 10.17 2.46
CA THR A 78 -1.25 10.08 2.79
C THR A 78 -2.07 9.55 1.61
N GLU A 79 -1.70 9.89 0.38
CA GLU A 79 -2.37 9.40 -0.84
C GLU A 79 -2.16 7.90 -1.05
N GLN A 80 -0.92 7.42 -0.91
CA GLN A 80 -0.59 5.99 -0.95
C GLN A 80 -1.35 5.22 0.15
N LEU A 81 -1.37 5.75 1.38
CA LEU A 81 -2.10 5.11 2.47
C LEU A 81 -3.60 5.08 2.22
N ARG A 82 -4.18 6.16 1.66
CA ARG A 82 -5.59 6.21 1.27
C ARG A 82 -5.91 5.11 0.27
N TRP A 83 -5.08 4.97 -0.76
CA TRP A 83 -5.23 3.91 -1.77
C TRP A 83 -5.16 2.52 -1.13
N VAL A 84 -4.18 2.27 -0.24
CA VAL A 84 -4.06 1.00 0.48
C VAL A 84 -5.31 0.70 1.31
N ILE A 85 -5.83 1.66 2.08
CA ILE A 85 -7.04 1.47 2.89
C ILE A 85 -8.24 1.15 2.00
N GLN A 86 -8.38 1.80 0.84
CA GLN A 86 -9.43 1.49 -0.12
C GLN A 86 -9.31 0.06 -0.66
N GLN A 87 -8.11 -0.39 -1.02
CA GLN A 87 -7.89 -1.77 -1.48
C GLN A 87 -8.17 -2.80 -0.38
N LEU A 88 -7.75 -2.53 0.87
CA LEU A 88 -8.06 -3.40 2.00
C LEU A 88 -9.56 -3.53 2.24
N TYR A 89 -10.32 -2.46 2.03
CA TYR A 89 -11.78 -2.49 2.12
C TYR A 89 -12.42 -3.31 0.98
N VAL A 90 -11.99 -3.09 -0.27
CA VAL A 90 -12.47 -3.86 -1.44
C VAL A 90 -12.20 -5.36 -1.26
N GLN A 91 -11.05 -5.72 -0.69
CA GLN A 91 -10.69 -7.10 -0.36
C GLN A 91 -11.32 -7.62 0.95
N GLN A 92 -12.18 -6.83 1.61
CA GLN A 92 -12.86 -7.17 2.87
C GLN A 92 -11.89 -7.52 4.02
N ARG A 93 -10.68 -6.94 4.02
CA ARG A 93 -9.66 -7.12 5.06
C ARG A 93 -9.82 -6.14 6.23
N ILE A 94 -10.61 -5.09 6.05
CA ILE A 94 -11.03 -4.14 7.10
C ILE A 94 -12.54 -3.90 7.03
N GLY A 95 -13.15 -3.55 8.15
CA GLY A 95 -14.58 -3.24 8.23
C GLY A 95 -14.94 -1.84 7.71
N ASP A 96 -16.21 -1.67 7.35
CA ASP A 96 -16.78 -0.42 6.84
C ASP A 96 -16.57 0.78 7.77
N SER A 97 -16.67 0.57 9.09
CA SER A 97 -16.44 1.61 10.09
C SER A 97 -15.00 2.14 10.11
N ILE A 98 -14.01 1.28 9.85
CA ILE A 98 -12.59 1.65 9.75
C ILE A 98 -12.37 2.43 8.45
N TYR A 99 -12.91 1.91 7.34
CA TYR A 99 -12.81 2.56 6.03
C TYR A 99 -13.38 3.98 6.06
N ARG A 100 -14.64 4.14 6.50
CA ARG A 100 -15.29 5.47 6.57
C ARG A 100 -14.55 6.44 7.46
N TYR A 101 -14.05 5.98 8.62
CA TYR A 101 -13.27 6.84 9.51
C TYR A 101 -12.11 7.52 8.77
N TYR A 102 -11.32 6.75 8.02
CA TYR A 102 -10.15 7.28 7.29
C TYR A 102 -10.49 8.02 5.99
N MET A 103 -11.62 7.72 5.35
CA MET A 103 -12.01 8.39 4.11
C MET A 103 -12.77 9.70 4.34
N GLU A 104 -13.54 9.78 5.42
CA GLU A 104 -14.39 10.94 5.75
C GLU A 104 -13.66 11.96 6.65
N ASN A 105 -12.54 11.58 7.28
CA ASN A 105 -11.74 12.44 8.16
C ASN A 105 -10.27 12.49 7.68
N PRO A 106 -10.00 13.18 6.55
CA PRO A 106 -8.67 13.26 5.95
C PRO A 106 -7.64 13.98 6.82
#